data_AF-A0A8T9B393-F1
#
_entry.id   AF-A0A8T9B393-F1
#
_cell.length_a   1.000
_cell.length_b   1.000
_cell.length_c   1.000
_cell.angle_alpha   90.00
_cell.angle_beta   90.00
_cell.angle_gamma   90.00
#
_symmetry.space_group_name_H-M   'P 1'
#
loop_
_entity.id
_entity.type
_entity.pdbx_description
1 polymer ?
#
loop_
_entity_poly.entity_id
_entity_poly.type
_entity_poly.pdbx_seq_one_letter_code
_entity_poly.pdbx_strand_id
1 'polypeptide(L)'
;MAEPRKIELQSPEDLQHLIAIARRAANEKIDQALPPMEGDVEDAMRKAVEKDVHNYINNVYTATFPSITLNGLTPDPEILQKVDVNTQGVEEEYEPFNAKLFARAKDLARQEEDLIEEIAALRRRVPRELVEATKKGYRDGVEADEEAIRGVEERV
;
A
#
# COMPACT_ATOMS: atom_id res chain seq x y z
N MET A 1 -19.89 0.80 24.54
CA MET A 1 -20.43 0.97 23.18
C MET A 1 -19.33 0.54 22.23
N ALA A 2 -19.55 -0.43 21.34
CA ALA A 2 -18.54 -0.85 20.38
C ALA A 2 -18.27 0.27 19.37
N GLU A 3 -17.01 0.56 19.07
CA GLU A 3 -16.63 1.56 18.07
C GLU A 3 -17.11 1.08 16.69
N PRO A 4 -17.79 1.93 15.88
CA PRO A 4 -18.19 1.54 14.53
C PRO A 4 -16.96 1.22 13.69
N ARG A 5 -17.09 0.23 12.79
CA ARG A 5 -16.00 -0.17 11.89
C ARG A 5 -15.61 1.01 11.01
N LYS A 6 -14.32 1.37 11.03
CA LYS A 6 -13.75 2.39 10.16
C LYS A 6 -13.63 1.89 8.72
N ILE A 7 -13.77 2.81 7.78
CA ILE A 7 -13.67 2.56 6.34
C ILE A 7 -12.21 2.78 5.94
N GLU A 8 -11.52 1.70 5.58
CA GLU A 8 -10.15 1.78 5.07
C GLU A 8 -10.16 2.18 3.59
N LEU A 9 -9.37 3.19 3.24
CA LEU A 9 -9.05 3.58 1.87
C LEU A 9 -7.62 3.14 1.54
N GLN A 10 -7.37 2.72 0.30
CA GLN A 10 -6.07 2.20 -0.12
C GLN A 10 -5.05 3.33 -0.24
N SER A 11 -5.51 4.52 -0.65
CA SER A 11 -4.66 5.67 -0.94
C SER A 11 -5.36 7.01 -0.65
N PRO A 12 -4.60 8.09 -0.33
CA PRO A 12 -5.15 9.45 -0.25
C PRO A 12 -5.81 9.90 -1.56
N GLU A 13 -5.32 9.41 -2.69
CA GLU A 13 -5.84 9.65 -4.03
C GLU A 13 -7.28 9.11 -4.18
N ASP A 14 -7.60 7.97 -3.55
CA ASP A 14 -8.97 7.41 -3.54
C ASP A 14 -9.96 8.40 -2.91
N LEU A 15 -9.57 9.03 -1.79
CA LEU A 15 -10.40 9.99 -1.09
C LEU A 15 -10.62 11.24 -1.95
N GLN A 16 -9.57 11.74 -2.59
CA GLN A 16 -9.64 12.87 -3.52
C GLN A 16 -10.57 12.55 -4.70
N HIS A 17 -10.46 11.35 -5.25
CA HIS A 17 -11.29 10.88 -6.34
C HIS A 17 -12.78 10.81 -5.95
N LEU A 18 -13.11 10.30 -4.76
CA LEU A 18 -14.49 10.30 -4.25
C LEU A 18 -15.05 11.73 -4.12
N ILE A 19 -14.25 12.66 -3.60
CA ILE A 19 -14.64 14.08 -3.49
C ILE A 19 -14.87 14.69 -4.88
N ALA A 20 -13.98 14.39 -5.84
CA ALA A 20 -14.09 14.86 -7.21
C ALA A 20 -15.38 14.36 -7.89
N ILE A 21 -15.71 13.07 -7.75
CA ILE A 21 -16.97 12.51 -8.25
C ILE A 21 -18.18 13.23 -7.64
N ALA A 22 -18.18 13.44 -6.32
CA ALA A 22 -19.28 14.10 -5.63
C ALA A 22 -19.49 15.55 -6.11
N ARG A 23 -18.39 16.31 -6.24
CA ARG A 23 -18.45 17.69 -6.75
C ARG A 23 -18.89 17.74 -8.21
N ARG A 24 -18.38 16.85 -9.05
CA ARG A 24 -18.81 16.75 -10.45
C ARG A 24 -20.30 16.44 -10.56
N ALA A 25 -20.79 15.42 -9.86
CA ALA A 25 -22.21 15.06 -9.89
C ALA A 25 -23.10 16.19 -9.36
N ALA A 26 -22.60 16.98 -8.40
CA ALA A 26 -23.28 18.18 -7.92
C ALA A 26 -23.33 19.28 -9.00
N ASN A 27 -22.20 19.55 -9.68
CA ASN A 27 -22.13 20.54 -10.75
C ASN A 27 -23.01 20.15 -11.95
N GLU A 28 -23.00 18.88 -12.38
CA GLU A 28 -23.88 18.39 -13.45
C GLU A 28 -25.37 18.61 -13.10
N LYS A 29 -25.75 18.40 -11.83
CA LYS A 29 -27.11 18.68 -11.36
C LYS A 29 -27.44 20.17 -11.30
N ILE A 30 -26.47 21.00 -10.90
CA ILE A 30 -26.64 22.46 -10.91
C ILE A 30 -26.80 22.94 -12.36
N ASP A 31 -25.99 22.47 -13.29
CA ASP A 31 -26.08 22.81 -14.72
C ASP A 31 -27.43 22.42 -15.32
N GLN A 32 -28.00 21.28 -14.90
CA GLN A 32 -29.32 20.86 -15.34
C GLN A 32 -30.45 21.71 -14.75
N ALA A 33 -30.35 22.09 -13.47
CA ALA A 33 -31.40 22.81 -12.75
C ALA A 33 -31.35 24.33 -12.93
N LEU A 34 -30.15 24.88 -13.07
CA LEU A 34 -29.79 26.29 -13.21
C LEU A 34 -28.81 26.43 -14.38
N PRO A 35 -29.29 26.25 -15.62
CA PRO A 35 -28.45 26.36 -16.80
C PRO A 35 -27.84 27.77 -16.88
N PRO A 36 -26.60 27.90 -17.37
CA PRO A 36 -25.96 29.20 -17.49
C PRO A 36 -26.78 30.10 -18.43
N MET A 37 -27.12 31.30 -17.97
CA MET A 37 -27.85 32.28 -18.79
C MET A 37 -26.94 32.83 -19.90
N GLU A 38 -27.47 32.99 -21.12
CA GLU A 38 -26.72 33.62 -22.22
C GLU A 38 -26.56 35.14 -21.98
N GLY A 39 -25.32 35.59 -21.87
CA GLY A 39 -24.93 37.01 -21.73
C GLY A 39 -24.16 37.32 -20.44
N ASP A 40 -23.55 38.51 -20.36
CA ASP A 40 -22.79 39.02 -19.19
C ASP A 40 -23.65 39.32 -17.94
N VAL A 41 -24.88 38.79 -17.88
CA VAL A 41 -25.73 38.93 -16.69
C VAL A 41 -25.23 37.91 -15.67
N GLU A 42 -24.47 38.38 -14.68
CA GLU A 42 -23.98 37.53 -13.60
C GLU A 42 -25.15 36.78 -12.94
N ASP A 43 -25.16 35.46 -13.05
CA ASP A 43 -26.14 34.62 -12.36
C ASP A 43 -25.77 34.50 -10.87
N ALA A 44 -26.14 35.53 -10.11
CA ALA A 44 -25.90 35.61 -8.68
C ALA A 44 -26.56 34.45 -7.91
N MET A 45 -27.70 33.95 -8.40
CA MET A 45 -28.41 32.84 -7.76
C MET A 45 -27.66 31.53 -7.98
N ARG A 46 -27.21 31.25 -9.21
CA ARG A 46 -26.38 30.07 -9.51
C ARG A 46 -25.09 30.08 -8.70
N LYS A 47 -24.35 31.20 -8.65
CA LYS A 47 -23.13 31.33 -7.83
C LYS A 47 -23.40 31.07 -6.34
N ALA A 48 -24.53 31.54 -5.81
CA ALA A 48 -24.91 31.30 -4.41
C ALA A 48 -25.21 29.82 -4.15
N VAL A 49 -25.98 29.17 -5.02
CA VAL A 49 -26.30 27.74 -4.92
C VAL A 49 -25.04 26.88 -5.03
N GLU A 50 -24.16 27.18 -5.99
CA GLU A 50 -22.86 26.51 -6.13
C GLU A 50 -22.07 26.60 -4.83
N LYS A 51 -21.94 27.81 -4.27
CA LYS A 51 -21.22 28.01 -3.01
C LYS A 51 -21.81 27.19 -1.87
N ASP A 52 -23.14 27.18 -1.71
CA ASP A 52 -23.80 26.45 -0.63
C ASP A 52 -23.65 24.94 -0.78
N VAL A 53 -23.77 24.43 -2.00
CA VAL A 53 -23.57 23.00 -2.31
C VAL A 53 -22.12 22.58 -2.06
N HIS A 54 -21.14 23.38 -2.48
CA HIS A 54 -19.72 23.11 -2.21
C HIS A 54 -19.42 23.11 -0.71
N ASN A 55 -19.97 24.06 0.04
CA ASN A 55 -19.85 24.10 1.49
C ASN A 55 -20.49 22.87 2.16
N TYR A 56 -21.66 22.46 1.68
CA TYR A 56 -22.33 21.25 2.16
C TYR A 56 -21.48 20.01 1.94
N ILE A 57 -20.93 19.82 0.74
CA ILE A 57 -20.04 18.70 0.42
C ILE A 57 -18.83 18.70 1.35
N ASN A 58 -18.17 19.85 1.54
CA ASN A 58 -17.01 19.96 2.44
C ASN A 58 -17.38 19.58 3.88
N ASN A 59 -18.54 20.02 4.36
CA ASN A 59 -19.02 19.69 5.70
C ASN A 59 -19.29 18.19 5.87
N VAL A 60 -19.90 17.55 4.87
CA VAL A 60 -20.15 16.10 4.87
C VAL A 60 -18.84 15.34 4.97
N TYR A 61 -17.87 15.61 4.09
CA TYR A 61 -16.59 14.89 4.12
C TYR A 61 -15.81 15.15 5.41
N THR A 62 -15.80 16.40 5.90
CA THR A 62 -15.18 16.73 7.19
C THR A 62 -15.79 15.92 8.34
N ALA A 63 -17.11 15.76 8.36
CA ALA A 63 -17.80 14.95 9.35
C ALA A 63 -17.50 13.45 9.23
N THR A 64 -17.13 12.97 8.03
CA THR A 64 -16.78 11.56 7.79
C THR A 64 -15.35 11.18 8.16
N PHE A 65 -14.40 12.12 8.27
CA PHE A 65 -12.99 11.79 8.53
C PHE A 65 -12.73 10.91 9.77
N PRO A 66 -13.44 11.08 10.91
CA PRO A 66 -13.25 10.18 12.05
C PRO A 66 -13.61 8.71 11.77
N SER A 67 -14.43 8.47 10.73
CA SER A 67 -14.88 7.14 10.30
C SER A 67 -14.07 6.56 9.14
N ILE A 68 -13.09 7.30 8.61
CA ILE A 68 -12.24 6.88 7.49
C ILE A 68 -10.80 6.71 7.99
N THR A 69 -10.13 5.69 7.48
CA THR A 69 -8.72 5.40 7.77
C THR A 69 -7.95 5.26 6.45
N LEU A 70 -6.79 5.90 6.39
CA LEU A 70 -5.83 5.85 5.29
C LEU A 70 -4.56 5.20 5.82
N ASN A 71 -4.31 3.94 5.46
CA ASN A 71 -3.17 3.18 5.98
C ASN A 71 -3.07 3.24 7.53
N GLY A 72 -4.22 3.19 8.23
CA GLY A 72 -4.30 3.28 9.68
C GLY A 72 -4.20 4.69 10.29
N LEU A 73 -4.10 5.74 9.48
CA LEU A 73 -4.12 7.14 9.93
C LEU A 73 -5.43 7.83 9.57
N THR A 74 -5.86 8.81 10.37
CA THR A 74 -7.00 9.65 10.04
C THR A 74 -6.60 10.64 8.92
N PRO A 75 -7.42 10.83 7.87
CA PRO A 75 -7.15 11.80 6.82
C PRO A 75 -7.05 13.24 7.36
N ASP A 76 -6.16 14.04 6.77
CA ASP A 76 -6.05 15.46 7.06
C ASP A 76 -7.15 16.24 6.30
N PRO A 77 -7.95 17.10 6.96
CA PRO A 77 -8.91 17.97 6.28
C PRO A 77 -8.34 18.88 5.19
N GLU A 78 -7.04 19.15 5.17
CA GLU A 78 -6.38 19.87 4.07
C GLU A 78 -6.59 19.21 2.70
N ILE A 79 -6.86 17.90 2.64
CA ILE A 79 -7.11 17.18 1.39
C ILE A 79 -8.32 17.78 0.64
N LEU A 80 -9.31 18.32 1.34
CA LEU A 80 -10.50 18.95 0.73
C LEU A 80 -10.19 20.19 -0.10
N GLN A 81 -9.11 20.91 0.25
CA GLN A 81 -8.69 22.13 -0.43
C GLN A 81 -7.83 21.82 -1.67
N LYS A 82 -7.17 20.66 -1.69
CA LYS A 82 -6.29 20.23 -2.78
C LYS A 82 -7.04 19.63 -3.97
N VAL A 83 -8.29 19.22 -3.77
CA VAL A 83 -9.15 18.76 -4.87
C VAL A 83 -9.62 19.99 -5.65
N ASP A 84 -9.06 20.22 -6.83
CA ASP A 84 -9.45 21.33 -7.70
C ASP A 84 -10.82 21.08 -8.33
N VAL A 85 -11.69 22.10 -8.34
CA VAL A 85 -13.09 22.00 -8.81
C VAL A 85 -13.17 21.97 -10.35
N ASN A 86 -12.09 22.37 -11.04
CA ASN A 86 -12.00 22.53 -12.49
C ASN A 86 -11.48 21.28 -13.24
N THR A 87 -11.41 20.11 -12.61
CA THR A 87 -11.09 18.86 -13.31
C THR A 87 -12.30 18.42 -14.15
N GLN A 88 -12.46 19.07 -15.31
CA GLN A 88 -13.26 18.58 -16.42
C GLN A 88 -12.76 17.18 -16.79
N GLY A 89 -13.63 16.18 -16.62
CA GLY A 89 -13.34 14.81 -17.02
C GLY A 89 -12.44 14.07 -16.05
N VAL A 90 -13.02 13.15 -15.30
CA VAL A 90 -12.28 11.95 -14.89
C VAL A 90 -12.14 11.12 -16.15
N GLU A 91 -11.23 11.51 -17.05
CA GLU A 91 -10.57 10.50 -17.87
C GLU A 91 -9.80 9.64 -16.86
N GLU A 92 -10.02 8.33 -16.89
CA GLU A 92 -9.13 7.40 -16.19
C GLU A 92 -7.73 7.66 -16.75
N GLU A 93 -6.94 8.49 -16.07
CA GLU A 93 -5.56 8.75 -16.45
C GLU A 93 -4.77 7.46 -16.15
N TYR A 94 -4.74 6.57 -17.14
CA TYR A 94 -3.83 5.44 -17.10
C TYR A 94 -2.41 5.98 -17.10
N GLU A 95 -1.63 5.65 -16.08
CA GLU A 95 -0.20 5.91 -16.12
C GLU A 95 0.39 5.29 -17.40
N PRO A 96 1.16 6.06 -18.19
CA PRO A 96 1.76 5.52 -19.39
C PRO A 96 2.71 4.38 -19.03
N PHE A 97 2.65 3.28 -19.78
CA PHE A 97 3.46 2.11 -19.52
C PHE A 97 4.96 2.45 -19.46
N ASN A 98 5.55 2.28 -18.27
CA ASN A 98 6.96 2.56 -18.06
C ASN A 98 7.79 1.29 -18.33
N ALA A 99 8.37 1.22 -19.53
CA ALA A 99 9.21 0.10 -19.96
C ALA A 99 10.41 -0.18 -19.03
N LYS A 100 10.94 0.85 -18.35
CA LYS A 100 12.06 0.69 -17.40
C LYS A 100 11.62 0.01 -16.11
N LEU A 101 10.46 0.40 -15.58
CA LEU A 101 9.89 -0.25 -14.40
C LEU A 101 9.52 -1.70 -14.70
N PHE A 102 8.95 -1.96 -15.88
CA PHE A 102 8.65 -3.32 -16.31
C PHE A 102 9.91 -4.18 -16.46
N ALA A 103 10.97 -3.66 -17.07
CA ALA A 103 12.25 -4.37 -17.16
C ALA A 103 12.81 -4.70 -15.77
N ARG A 104 12.78 -3.73 -14.85
CA ARG A 104 13.23 -3.95 -13.46
C ARG A 104 12.37 -4.97 -12.73
N ALA A 105 11.05 -4.95 -12.92
CA ALA A 105 10.15 -5.94 -12.32
C ALA A 105 10.45 -7.35 -12.85
N LYS A 106 10.74 -7.47 -14.16
CA LYS A 106 11.15 -8.73 -14.77
C LYS A 106 12.49 -9.24 -14.23
N ASP A 107 13.46 -8.35 -14.06
CA ASP A 107 14.77 -8.71 -13.49
C ASP A 107 14.65 -9.16 -12.02
N LEU A 108 13.79 -8.49 -11.24
CA LEU A 108 13.49 -8.89 -9.86
C LEU A 108 12.80 -10.25 -9.79
N ALA A 109 11.82 -10.51 -10.66
CA ALA A 109 11.15 -11.81 -10.72
C ALA A 109 12.14 -12.93 -11.06
N ARG A 110 13.09 -12.68 -11.97
CA ARG A 110 14.15 -13.64 -12.28
C ARG A 110 15.08 -13.89 -11.09
N GLN A 111 15.48 -12.83 -10.39
CA GLN A 111 16.30 -12.96 -9.17
C GLN A 111 15.56 -13.75 -8.08
N GLU A 112 14.25 -13.58 -7.97
CA GLU A 112 13.41 -14.37 -7.06
C GLU A 112 13.45 -15.85 -7.41
N GLU A 113 13.26 -16.21 -8.69
CA GLU A 113 13.35 -17.60 -9.16
C GLU A 113 14.73 -18.22 -8.89
N ASP A 114 15.81 -17.51 -9.20
CA ASP A 114 17.19 -17.97 -8.98
C ASP A 114 17.45 -18.22 -7.47
N LEU A 115 16.97 -17.33 -6.60
CA LEU A 115 17.10 -17.48 -5.15
C LEU A 115 16.26 -18.65 -4.60
N ILE A 116 15.06 -18.88 -5.16
CA ILE A 116 14.23 -20.03 -4.80
C ILE A 116 14.95 -21.34 -5.13
N GLU A 117 15.58 -21.42 -6.31
CA GLU A 117 16.37 -22.58 -6.71
C GLU A 117 17.57 -22.79 -5.78
N GLU A 118 18.29 -21.72 -5.45
CA GLU A 118 19.43 -21.77 -4.53
C GLU A 118 19.00 -22.27 -3.13
N ILE A 119 17.91 -21.72 -2.57
CA ILE A 119 17.37 -22.15 -1.28
C ILE A 119 16.96 -23.63 -1.32
N ALA A 120 16.33 -24.09 -2.41
CA ALA A 120 15.97 -25.49 -2.58
C ALA A 120 17.21 -26.40 -2.60
N ALA A 121 18.27 -25.99 -3.32
CA ALA A 121 19.54 -26.70 -3.35
C ALA A 121 20.21 -26.75 -1.97
N LEU A 122 20.24 -25.62 -1.24
CA LEU A 122 20.77 -25.57 0.12
C LEU A 122 19.99 -26.49 1.07
N ARG A 123 18.65 -26.44 1.03
CA ARG A 123 17.80 -27.31 1.85
C ARG A 123 18.07 -28.79 1.61
N ARG A 124 18.45 -29.18 0.40
CA ARG A 124 18.80 -30.56 0.06
C ARG A 124 20.22 -30.94 0.50
N ARG A 125 21.20 -30.05 0.34
CA ARG A 125 22.63 -30.34 0.54
C ARG A 125 23.07 -30.20 2.00
N VAL A 126 22.73 -29.07 2.62
CA VAL A 126 23.29 -28.65 3.92
C VAL A 126 22.99 -29.62 5.06
N PRO A 127 21.75 -30.17 5.22
CA PRO A 127 21.48 -31.07 6.33
C PRO A 127 22.35 -32.33 6.34
N ARG A 128 22.62 -32.91 5.16
CA ARG A 128 23.45 -34.13 5.04
C ARG A 128 24.90 -33.84 5.39
N GLU A 129 25.45 -32.75 4.88
CA GLU A 129 26.83 -32.35 5.18
C GLU A 129 27.02 -32.03 6.67
N LEU A 130 26.06 -31.37 7.30
CA LEU A 130 26.10 -31.08 8.73
C LEU A 130 26.07 -32.37 9.57
N VAL A 131 25.23 -33.34 9.22
CA VAL A 131 25.17 -34.64 9.91
C VAL A 131 26.49 -35.40 9.76
N GLU A 132 27.08 -35.44 8.57
CA GLU A 132 28.37 -36.11 8.39
C GLU A 132 29.51 -35.40 9.14
N ALA A 133 29.55 -34.07 9.10
CA ALA A 133 30.54 -33.28 9.83
C ALA A 133 30.44 -33.47 11.34
N THR A 134 29.22 -33.44 11.89
CA THR A 134 28.98 -33.66 13.33
C THR A 134 29.29 -35.11 13.74
N LYS A 135 28.91 -36.11 12.93
CA LYS A 135 29.23 -37.52 13.17
C LYS A 135 30.74 -37.78 13.14
N LYS A 136 31.48 -37.10 12.26
CA LYS A 136 32.94 -37.18 12.22
C LYS A 136 33.54 -36.56 13.48
N GLY A 137 33.16 -35.32 13.81
CA GLY A 137 33.66 -34.64 15.01
C GLY A 137 33.35 -35.40 16.31
N TYR A 138 32.18 -36.04 16.40
CA TYR A 138 31.84 -36.89 17.54
C TYR A 138 32.73 -38.14 17.62
N ARG A 139 33.00 -38.82 16.50
CA ARG A 139 33.91 -39.98 16.47
C ARG A 139 35.33 -39.59 16.87
N ASP A 140 35.86 -38.52 16.26
CA ASP A 140 37.20 -38.02 16.55
C ASP A 140 37.33 -37.63 18.05
N GLY A 141 36.28 -37.06 18.64
CA GLY A 141 36.23 -36.74 20.08
C GLY A 141 36.19 -37.97 20.98
N VAL A 142 35.37 -38.98 20.66
CA VAL A 142 35.31 -40.23 21.42
C VAL A 142 36.64 -40.98 21.37
N GLU A 143 37.29 -41.04 20.20
CA GLU A 143 38.61 -41.66 20.05
C GLU A 143 39.67 -40.95 20.92
N ALA A 144 39.68 -39.61 20.92
CA ALA A 144 40.57 -38.82 21.76
C ALA A 144 40.32 -39.02 23.26
N ASP A 145 39.05 -39.09 23.68
CA ASP A 145 38.67 -39.35 25.07
C ASP A 145 39.08 -40.77 25.50
N GLU A 146 38.91 -41.78 24.65
CA GLU A 146 39.35 -43.16 24.92
C GLU A 146 40.88 -43.28 25.03
N GLU A 147 41.64 -42.58 24.18
CA GLU A 147 43.10 -42.50 24.28
C GLU A 147 43.55 -41.81 25.56
N ALA A 148 42.88 -40.73 25.97
CA ALA A 148 43.17 -40.04 27.21
C ALA A 148 42.93 -40.94 28.45
N ILE A 149 41.84 -41.72 28.45
CA ILE A 149 41.54 -42.68 29.53
C ILE A 149 42.60 -43.78 29.58
N ARG A 150 42.95 -44.41 28.45
CA ARG A 150 44.00 -45.44 28.40
C ARG A 150 45.35 -44.94 28.90
N GLY A 151 45.74 -43.73 28.53
CA GLY A 151 46.98 -43.10 29.01
C GLY A 151 46.99 -42.80 30.51
N VAL A 152 45.82 -42.68 31.14
CA VAL A 152 45.69 -42.55 32.61
C VAL A 152 45.75 -43.93 33.27
N GLU A 153 45.10 -44.95 32.71
CA GLU A 153 45.14 -46.33 33.23
C GLU A 153 46.56 -46.94 33.18
N GLU A 154 47.36 -46.65 32.16
CA GLU A 154 48.76 -47.10 32.07
C GLU A 154 49.70 -46.41 33.08
N ARG A 155 49.25 -45.34 33.74
CA ARG A 155 50.03 -44.55 34.71
C ARG A 155 49.73 -44.89 36.18
N VAL A 156 48.74 -45.74 36.44
CA VAL A 156 48.34 -46.22 37.78
C VAL A 156 48.88 -47.63 38.01
#